data_AF-A0A9X5I5H4-F1
#
_entry.id   AF-A0A9X5I5H4-F1
#
_cell.length_a   1.000
_cell.length_b   1.000
_cell.length_c   1.000
_cell.angle_alpha   90.00
_cell.angle_beta   90.00
_cell.angle_gamma   90.00
#
_symmetry.space_group_name_H-M   'P 1'
#
loop_
_entity.id
_entity.type
_entity.pdbx_description
1 polymer ?
#
loop_
_entity_poly.entity_id
_entity_poly.type
_entity_poly.pdbx_seq_one_letter_code
_entity_poly.pdbx_strand_id
1 'polypeptide(L)' 'MTIPNFQAMTRKELLAYMLEHRDDDEAFRVFMDKVHAEPPTEVYPAPQSIDDLKHFPQLLEKHRQQQKDNSDK' A
#
# COMPACT_ATOMS: atom_id res chain seq x y z
N MET A 1 -20.05 17.57 15.99
CA MET A 1 -18.76 16.93 15.66
C MET A 1 -18.42 17.32 14.24
N THR A 2 -17.21 17.78 13.99
CA THR A 2 -16.73 18.11 12.63
C THR A 2 -16.29 16.82 11.96
N ILE A 3 -16.97 16.42 10.89
CA ILE A 3 -16.55 15.29 10.07
C ILE A 3 -15.27 15.70 9.32
N PRO A 4 -14.17 14.93 9.41
CA PRO A 4 -12.94 15.22 8.66
C PRO A 4 -13.16 15.09 7.15
N ASN A 5 -12.46 15.90 6.36
CA ASN A 5 -12.48 15.78 4.90
C ASN A 5 -11.49 14.69 4.45
N PHE A 6 -11.94 13.44 4.38
CA PHE A 6 -11.12 12.28 4.01
C PHE A 6 -10.55 12.35 2.60
N GLN A 7 -11.21 13.06 1.69
CA GLN A 7 -10.83 13.18 0.29
C GLN A 7 -9.57 14.04 0.15
N ALA A 8 -9.43 15.06 0.99
CA ALA A 8 -8.26 15.91 1.08
C ALA A 8 -7.05 15.22 1.74
N MET A 9 -7.25 14.14 2.48
CA MET A 9 -6.17 13.40 3.14
C MET A 9 -5.35 12.58 2.14
N THR A 10 -4.04 12.50 2.36
CA THR A 10 -3.18 11.50 1.74
C THR A 10 -3.54 10.10 2.22
N ARG A 11 -3.15 9.06 1.47
CA ARG A 11 -3.37 7.67 1.88
C ARG A 11 -2.76 7.34 3.24
N LYS A 12 -1.61 7.93 3.58
CA LYS A 12 -0.94 7.74 4.89
C LYS A 12 -1.72 8.38 6.04
N GLU A 13 -2.20 9.61 5.85
CA GLU A 13 -3.02 10.31 6.85
C GLU A 13 -4.35 9.59 7.08
N LEU A 14 -4.99 9.14 6.00
CA LEU A 14 -6.25 8.40 6.08
C LEU A 14 -6.08 7.02 6.74
N LEU A 15 -4.95 6.34 6.48
CA LEU A 15 -4.59 5.10 7.16
C LEU A 15 -4.38 5.33 8.67
N ALA A 16 -3.65 6.37 9.05
CA ALA A 16 -3.44 6.71 10.46
C ALA A 16 -4.77 7.02 11.17
N TYR A 17 -5.63 7.81 10.53
CA TYR A 17 -6.97 8.13 11.04
C TYR A 17 -7.81 6.85 11.23
N MET A 18 -7.91 6.00 10.20
CA MET A 18 -8.68 4.76 10.26
C MET A 18 -8.18 3.81 11.36
N LEU A 19 -6.87 3.79 11.65
CA LEU A 19 -6.32 2.96 12.74
C LEU A 19 -6.69 3.46 14.13
N GLU A 20 -6.84 4.78 14.30
CA GLU A 20 -7.31 5.44 15.52
C GLU A 20 -8.85 5.38 15.66
N HIS A 21 -9.57 5.35 14.53
CA HIS A 21 -11.02 5.37 14.42
C HIS A 21 -11.54 4.11 13.71
N ARG A 22 -11.30 2.95 14.30
CA ARG A 22 -11.57 1.64 13.67
C ARG A 22 -13.05 1.36 13.34
N ASP A 23 -13.97 2.06 14.00
CA ASP A 23 -15.41 1.92 13.80
C ASP A 23 -15.98 2.95 12.80
N ASP A 24 -15.12 3.78 12.20
CA ASP A 24 -15.52 4.74 11.18
C ASP A 24 -15.55 4.09 9.78
N ASP A 25 -16.72 3.56 9.43
CA ASP A 25 -16.98 2.93 8.13
C ASP A 25 -16.74 3.90 6.94
N GLU A 26 -16.92 5.21 7.15
CA GLU A 26 -16.70 6.20 6.10
C GLU A 26 -15.20 6.35 5.81
N ALA A 27 -14.38 6.46 6.85
CA ALA A 27 -12.92 6.49 6.71
C ALA A 27 -12.39 5.22 6.02
N PHE A 28 -12.92 4.04 6.39
CA PHE A 28 -12.57 2.77 5.74
C PHE A 28 -12.92 2.76 4.26
N ARG A 29 -14.14 3.19 3.89
CA ARG A 29 -14.59 3.19 2.50
C ARG A 29 -13.75 4.13 1.64
N VAL A 30 -13.46 5.34 2.12
CA VAL A 30 -12.61 6.31 1.38
C VAL A 30 -11.17 5.79 1.25
N PHE A 31 -10.66 5.07 2.26
CA PHE A 31 -9.36 4.44 2.18
C PHE A 31 -9.31 3.36 1.11
N MET A 32 -10.30 2.48 1.05
CA MET A 32 -10.39 1.44 0.04
C MET A 32 -10.55 2.03 -1.37
N ASP A 33 -11.37 3.07 -1.55
CA ASP A 33 -11.50 3.76 -2.84
C ASP A 33 -10.16 4.33 -3.32
N LYS A 34 -9.37 4.94 -2.43
CA LYS A 34 -8.02 5.42 -2.77
C LYS A 34 -7.07 4.28 -3.12
N VAL A 35 -7.10 3.17 -2.38
CA VAL A 35 -6.27 1.97 -2.67
C VAL A 35 -6.62 1.38 -4.03
N HIS A 36 -7.90 1.33 -4.41
CA HIS A 36 -8.34 0.82 -5.71
C HIS A 36 -8.07 1.78 -6.87
N ALA A 37 -8.01 3.09 -6.61
CA ALA A 37 -7.67 4.09 -7.60
C ALA A 37 -6.15 4.16 -7.89
N GLU A 38 -5.31 3.75 -6.93
CA GLU A 38 -3.87 3.62 -7.16
C GLU A 38 -3.61 2.46 -8.13
N PRO A 39 -2.68 2.61 -9.10
CA PRO A 39 -2.31 1.52 -9.99
C PRO A 39 -1.85 0.31 -9.16
N PRO A 40 -2.20 -0.93 -9.57
CA PRO A 40 -1.83 -2.12 -8.83
C PRO A 40 -0.34 -2.10 -8.51
N THR A 41 0.00 -2.24 -7.23
CA THR A 41 1.39 -2.53 -6.83
C THR A 41 1.85 -3.79 -7.53
N GLU A 42 3.15 -3.88 -7.87
CA GLU A 42 3.72 -5.09 -8.45
C GLU A 42 3.35 -6.30 -7.56
N VAL A 43 2.56 -7.21 -8.12
CA VAL A 43 2.08 -8.39 -7.40
C VAL A 43 3.19 -9.42 -7.43
N TYR A 44 3.79 -9.69 -6.28
CA TYR A 44 4.75 -10.78 -6.12
C TYR A 44 4.00 -12.06 -5.77
N PRO A 45 3.85 -13.02 -6.71
CA PRO A 45 3.13 -14.25 -6.44
C PRO A 45 3.84 -15.07 -5.35
N ALA A 46 3.05 -15.81 -4.58
CA ALA A 46 3.60 -16.76 -3.62
C ALA A 46 4.45 -17.82 -4.36
N PRO A 47 5.61 -18.22 -3.81
CA PRO A 47 6.40 -19.32 -4.34
C PRO A 47 5.54 -20.59 -4.48
N GLN A 48 5.59 -21.25 -5.63
CA GLN A 48 4.87 -22.50 -5.89
C GLN A 48 5.72 -23.73 -5.53
N SER A 49 7.03 -23.53 -5.34
CA SER A 49 7.99 -24.58 -5.00
C SER A 49 9.14 -24.10 -4.12
N ILE A 50 9.91 -25.04 -3.57
CA ILE A 50 11.17 -24.73 -2.85
C ILE A 50 12.22 -24.14 -3.79
N ASP A 51 12.23 -24.55 -5.07
CA ASP A 51 13.17 -24.01 -6.06
C ASP A 51 12.90 -22.53 -6.36
N ASP A 52 11.65 -22.08 -6.25
CA ASP A 52 11.29 -20.66 -6.39
C ASP A 52 11.94 -19.80 -5.28
N LEU A 53 12.18 -20.37 -4.09
CA LEU A 53 12.85 -19.68 -2.99
C LEU A 53 14.33 -19.37 -3.31
N LYS A 54 14.95 -20.07 -4.27
CA LYS A 54 16.32 -19.77 -4.70
C LYS A 54 16.42 -18.43 -5.44
N HIS A 55 15.30 -17.97 -6.01
CA HIS A 55 15.21 -16.70 -6.74
C HIS A 55 14.81 -15.52 -5.84
N PHE A 56 14.38 -15.80 -4.61
CA PHE A 56 13.92 -14.78 -3.65
C PHE A 56 14.94 -13.67 -3.37
N PRO A 57 16.25 -13.97 -3.21
CA PRO A 57 17.26 -12.91 -3.02
C PRO A 57 17.31 -11.91 -4.18
N GLN A 58 17.15 -12.37 -5.42
CA GLN A 58 17.19 -11.51 -6.61
C GLN A 58 15.93 -10.64 -6.72
N LEU A 59 14.79 -11.18 -6.29
CA LEU A 59 13.52 -10.45 -6.21
C LEU A 59 13.60 -9.29 -5.21
N LEU A 60 14.19 -9.53 -4.04
CA LEU A 60 14.41 -8.51 -3.01
C LEU A 60 15.33 -7.38 -3.49
N GLU A 61 16.41 -7.71 -4.19
CA GLU A 61 17.34 -6.71 -4.75
C GLU A 61 16.67 -5.87 -5.84
N LYS A 62 15.87 -6.47 -6.73
CA LYS A 62 15.09 -5.73 -7.74
C LYS A 62 14.11 -4.74 -7.08
N HIS A 63 13.34 -5.19 -6.10
CA HIS A 63 12.40 -4.32 -5.38
C HIS A 63 13.13 -3.17 -4.66
N ARG A 64 14.29 -3.45 -4.05
CA ARG A 64 15.13 -2.42 -3.41
C ARG A 64 15.62 -1.37 -4.41
N GLN A 65 16.02 -1.79 -5.61
CA GLN A 65 16.47 -0.89 -6.67
C GLN A 65 15.33 -0.01 -7.18
N GLN A 66 14.15 -0.59 -7.43
CA GLN A 66 12.96 0.16 -7.85
C GLN A 66 12.54 1.22 -6.81
N GLN A 67 12.65 0.93 -5.51
CA GLN A 67 12.35 1.91 -4.46
C GLN A 67 13.33 3.09 -4.42
N LYS A 68 14.62 2.84 -4.71
CA LYS A 68 15.61 3.92 -4.84
C LYS A 68 15.29 4.80 -6.04
N ASP A 69 15.03 4.21 -7.20
CA ASP A 69 14.72 4.94 -8.44
C ASP A 69 13.43 5.76 -8.33
N ASN A 70 12.42 5.27 -7.59
CA ASN A 70 11.20 6.03 -7.29
C ASN A 70 11.36 7.12 -6.21
N SER A 71 12.45 7.12 -5.45
CA SER A 71 12.74 8.16 -4.44
C SER A 71 13.56 9.33 -4.99
N ASP A 72 14.24 9.13 -6.12
CA ASP A 72 15.06 10.14 -6.82
C ASP A 72 14.28 10.92 -7.90
N LYS A 73 12.96 10.76 -7.96
CA LYS A 73 12.07 11.39 -8.96
C LYS A 73 10.97 12.22 -8.30
#